data_AF-A0A2R9CEN9-F1
#
_entry.id   AF-A0A2R9CEN9-F1
#
_cell.length_a   1.000
_cell.length_b   1.000
_cell.length_c   1.000
_cell.angle_alpha   90.00
_cell.angle_beta   90.00
_cell.angle_gamma   90.00
#
_symmetry.space_group_name_H-M   'P 1'
#
loop_
_entity.id
_entity.type
_entity.pdbx_description
1 polymer ?
#
loop_
_entity_poly.entity_id
_entity_poly.type
_entity_poly.pdbx_seq_one_letter_code
_entity_poly.pdbx_strand_id
1 'polypeptide(L)'
;MWSCWARGVLCAVNSVGSCSGVGARFLPPWAEGPFPLVLCTSNMSFEELLELQSQVGTKTYKQLVAGNSPKKQGSRPPIQNACVADKHRPLEMSAKIRVPFLRQVVPISKKVRKKEFQDQHGQHGETLSLLKLVKKQLKKHRSGEEHEKLQQLLQRMEQQEMAQQERKQQQELHLALKQERRAQAQQGHRPYFLKKSEQRQLALAEKFKELKRSKKLENFLSRKRRRNAGKDRRHLPLSKE
;
A
#
# COMPACT_ATOMS: atom_id res chain seq x y z
N MET A 1 -29.14 0.52 0.19
CA MET A 1 -28.90 1.21 -1.10
C MET A 1 -27.48 0.86 -1.55
N TRP A 2 -27.34 -0.18 -2.39
CA TRP A 2 -26.84 -0.09 -3.79
C TRP A 2 -25.32 0.18 -3.83
N SER A 3 -24.40 -0.63 -4.37
CA SER A 3 -24.42 -1.68 -5.40
C SER A 3 -23.18 -2.57 -5.21
N CYS A 4 -23.26 -3.90 -5.29
CA CYS A 4 -23.15 -4.72 -6.52
C CYS A 4 -21.82 -4.52 -7.28
N TRP A 5 -20.83 -5.42 -7.09
CA TRP A 5 -19.95 -5.86 -8.18
C TRP A 5 -19.86 -7.40 -8.11
N ALA A 6 -20.53 -8.01 -9.08
CA ALA A 6 -20.70 -9.44 -9.26
C ALA A 6 -19.43 -10.11 -9.79
N ARG A 7 -19.34 -11.40 -9.50
CA ARG A 7 -18.41 -12.37 -10.12
C ARG A 7 -18.88 -12.78 -11.52
N GLY A 8 -17.94 -13.36 -12.27
CA GLY A 8 -18.20 -14.32 -13.35
C GLY A 8 -17.58 -13.86 -14.68
N VAL A 9 -16.96 -14.69 -15.51
CA VAL A 9 -17.28 -16.08 -15.82
C VAL A 9 -16.10 -16.75 -16.57
N LEU A 10 -15.91 -18.03 -16.26
CA LEU A 10 -15.39 -19.19 -17.02
C LEU A 10 -14.12 -19.12 -17.89
N CYS A 11 -13.27 -20.13 -17.64
CA CYS A 11 -12.46 -20.81 -18.64
C CYS A 11 -13.33 -21.45 -19.75
N ALA A 12 -12.85 -21.40 -20.99
CA ALA A 12 -13.15 -22.40 -22.01
C ALA A 12 -11.84 -22.92 -22.60
N VAL A 13 -11.77 -24.24 -22.74
CA VAL A 13 -10.66 -25.06 -23.23
C VAL A 13 -10.81 -25.27 -24.74
N ASN A 14 -9.66 -25.35 -25.43
CA ASN A 14 -9.38 -25.93 -26.76
C ASN A 14 -10.15 -25.44 -28.00
N SER A 15 -9.41 -25.02 -29.02
CA SER A 15 -9.38 -25.73 -30.30
C SER A 15 -8.25 -25.22 -31.19
N VAL A 16 -7.39 -26.13 -31.64
CA VAL A 16 -6.36 -25.90 -32.66
C VAL A 16 -7.08 -25.95 -34.01
N GLY A 17 -7.18 -24.81 -34.69
CA GLY A 17 -7.78 -24.69 -36.01
C GLY A 17 -6.83 -23.98 -36.97
N SER A 18 -6.11 -24.76 -37.77
CA SER A 18 -5.37 -24.31 -38.94
C SER A 18 -6.36 -23.85 -40.01
N CYS A 19 -6.22 -22.62 -40.50
CA CYS A 19 -6.85 -22.14 -41.74
C CYS A 19 -5.85 -21.25 -42.49
N SER A 20 -5.10 -21.87 -43.39
CA SER A 20 -4.57 -21.26 -44.60
C SER A 20 -5.73 -20.73 -45.45
N GLY A 21 -5.65 -19.48 -45.91
CA GLY A 21 -6.68 -18.93 -46.80
C GLY A 21 -6.41 -17.48 -47.19
N VAL A 22 -5.86 -17.32 -48.38
CA VAL A 22 -5.61 -16.06 -49.09
C VAL A 22 -6.95 -15.35 -49.31
N GLY A 23 -7.01 -14.05 -49.03
CA GLY A 23 -8.22 -13.26 -49.22
C GLY A 23 -7.94 -11.77 -49.10
N ALA A 24 -7.36 -11.20 -50.16
CA ALA A 24 -7.23 -9.76 -50.33
C ALA A 24 -8.63 -9.11 -50.22
N ARG A 25 -8.85 -8.31 -49.18
CA ARG A 25 -9.98 -7.38 -49.11
C ARG A 25 -9.47 -5.98 -49.40
N PHE A 26 -9.87 -5.49 -50.57
CA PHE A 26 -9.85 -4.09 -50.96
C PHE A 26 -10.46 -3.21 -49.86
N LEU A 27 -9.73 -2.18 -49.41
CA LEU A 27 -10.24 -1.12 -48.55
C LEU A 27 -10.45 0.16 -49.38
N PRO A 28 -11.56 0.90 -49.20
CA PRO A 28 -11.85 2.11 -49.95
C PRO A 28 -11.02 3.33 -49.47
N PRO A 29 -10.73 4.30 -50.36
CA PRO A 29 -9.65 5.29 -50.19
C PRO A 29 -10.01 6.55 -49.37
N TRP A 30 -10.84 6.45 -48.33
CA TRP A 30 -11.24 7.62 -47.52
C TRP A 30 -11.03 7.46 -46.00
N ALA A 31 -10.21 6.50 -45.59
CA ALA A 31 -9.87 6.27 -44.19
C ALA A 31 -8.52 6.89 -43.79
N GLU A 32 -8.35 8.20 -43.97
CA GLU A 32 -7.22 8.97 -43.43
C GLU A 32 -7.66 9.67 -42.14
N GLY A 33 -7.60 8.94 -41.04
CA GLY A 33 -7.75 9.44 -39.67
C GLY A 33 -7.09 8.45 -38.72
N PRO A 34 -6.43 8.90 -37.63
CA PRO A 34 -5.66 8.01 -36.77
C PRO A 34 -6.59 7.01 -36.09
N PHE A 35 -6.63 5.80 -36.63
CA PHE A 35 -7.30 4.66 -36.03
C PHE A 35 -6.78 4.45 -34.60
N PRO A 36 -7.65 4.20 -33.61
CA PRO A 36 -7.20 3.99 -32.24
C PRO A 36 -6.34 2.72 -32.17
N LEU A 37 -5.02 2.91 -32.03
CA LEU A 37 -4.00 1.86 -31.91
C LEU A 37 -4.21 0.91 -30.71
N VAL A 38 -5.19 1.20 -29.86
CA VAL A 38 -5.57 0.41 -28.68
C VAL A 38 -5.92 -1.03 -29.06
N LEU A 39 -6.53 -1.28 -30.23
CA LEU A 39 -6.82 -2.66 -30.69
C LEU A 39 -5.58 -3.41 -31.19
N CYS A 40 -4.52 -2.70 -31.60
CA CYS A 40 -3.28 -3.31 -32.08
C CYS A 40 -2.34 -3.70 -30.94
N THR A 41 -2.38 -2.99 -29.79
CA THR A 41 -1.48 -3.30 -28.65
C THR A 41 -1.84 -4.59 -27.90
N SER A 42 -3.05 -5.12 -28.07
CA SER A 42 -3.50 -6.34 -27.38
C SER A 42 -2.94 -7.64 -27.97
N ASN A 43 -2.44 -7.62 -29.22
CA ASN A 43 -1.86 -8.79 -29.89
C ASN A 43 -0.32 -8.79 -29.96
N MET A 44 0.35 -7.76 -29.44
CA MET A 44 1.82 -7.67 -29.43
C MET A 44 2.40 -8.47 -28.26
N SER A 45 3.57 -9.09 -28.48
CA SER A 45 4.30 -9.78 -27.42
C SER A 45 4.86 -8.79 -26.39
N PHE A 46 5.13 -9.27 -25.17
CA PHE A 46 5.59 -8.42 -24.07
C PHE A 46 6.92 -7.71 -24.38
N GLU A 47 7.80 -8.38 -25.13
CA GLU A 47 9.09 -7.84 -25.54
C GLU A 47 8.92 -6.65 -26.49
N GLU A 48 8.04 -6.78 -27.49
CA GLU A 48 7.70 -5.71 -28.42
C GLU A 48 7.07 -4.50 -27.71
N LEU A 49 6.27 -4.71 -26.67
CA LEU A 49 5.70 -3.62 -25.86
C LEU A 49 6.77 -2.84 -25.08
N LEU A 50 7.80 -3.54 -24.59
CA LEU A 50 8.90 -2.94 -23.84
C LEU A 50 9.84 -2.15 -24.77
N GLU A 51 10.15 -2.71 -25.94
CA GLU A 51 10.91 -2.02 -26.98
C GLU A 51 10.18 -0.77 -27.46
N LEU A 52 8.87 -0.88 -27.72
CA LEU A 52 8.05 0.27 -28.10
C LEU A 52 8.10 1.36 -27.01
N GLN A 53 7.95 0.99 -25.73
CA GLN A 53 8.06 1.93 -24.63
C GLN A 53 9.45 2.62 -24.56
N SER A 54 10.52 1.91 -24.93
CA SER A 54 11.88 2.44 -24.98
C SER A 54 12.08 3.44 -26.13
N GLN A 55 11.48 3.17 -27.30
CA GLN A 55 11.61 3.99 -28.50
C GLN A 55 10.76 5.26 -28.45
N VAL A 56 9.45 5.13 -28.21
CA VAL A 56 8.55 6.32 -28.18
C VAL A 56 8.64 7.08 -26.85
N GLY A 57 9.09 6.41 -25.78
CA GLY A 57 9.18 6.96 -24.43
C GLY A 57 7.95 6.71 -23.57
N THR A 58 8.15 6.73 -22.25
CA THR A 58 7.12 6.28 -21.29
C THR A 58 5.88 7.18 -21.19
N LYS A 59 5.96 8.46 -21.57
CA LYS A 59 4.85 9.42 -21.47
C LYS A 59 3.88 9.31 -22.66
N THR A 60 4.44 9.25 -23.87
CA THR A 60 3.74 9.05 -25.14
C THR A 60 3.13 7.65 -25.22
N TYR A 61 3.88 6.60 -24.86
CA TYR A 61 3.34 5.23 -24.78
C TYR A 61 2.11 5.14 -23.87
N LYS A 62 2.15 5.76 -22.68
CA LYS A 62 0.99 5.80 -21.77
C LYS A 62 -0.21 6.57 -22.33
N GLN A 63 0.02 7.61 -23.13
CA GLN A 63 -1.07 8.34 -23.79
C GLN A 63 -1.72 7.50 -24.90
N LEU A 64 -0.91 6.80 -25.70
CA LEU A 64 -1.38 5.92 -26.77
C LEU A 64 -2.18 4.72 -26.21
N VAL A 65 -1.68 4.08 -25.15
CA VAL A 65 -2.33 2.92 -24.52
C VAL A 65 -3.57 3.28 -23.70
N ALA A 66 -3.56 4.43 -23.01
CA ALA A 66 -4.72 4.86 -22.20
C ALA A 66 -5.91 5.36 -23.06
N GLY A 67 -5.71 5.45 -24.38
CA GLY A 67 -6.60 6.12 -25.30
C GLY A 67 -6.76 7.61 -24.94
N ASN A 68 -7.36 8.39 -25.85
CA ASN A 68 -7.81 9.74 -25.54
C ASN A 68 -9.05 9.67 -24.63
N SER A 69 -8.93 9.08 -23.44
CA SER A 69 -9.93 9.21 -22.41
C SER A 69 -9.88 10.65 -21.91
N PRO A 70 -10.98 11.43 -21.99
CA PRO A 70 -10.99 12.78 -21.48
C PRO A 70 -10.59 12.70 -20.01
N LYS A 71 -9.56 13.46 -19.62
CA LYS A 71 -9.14 13.57 -18.22
C LYS A 71 -10.40 13.75 -17.39
N LYS A 72 -10.72 12.79 -16.51
CA LYS A 72 -11.74 12.99 -15.49
C LYS A 72 -11.29 14.19 -14.68
N GLN A 73 -11.86 15.33 -15.02
CA GLN A 73 -11.75 16.56 -14.27
C GLN A 73 -12.21 16.17 -12.87
N GLY A 74 -11.34 16.33 -11.87
CA GLY A 74 -11.77 16.15 -10.50
C GLY A 74 -13.07 16.93 -10.31
N SER A 75 -14.02 16.40 -9.53
CA SER A 75 -15.37 16.94 -9.33
C SER A 75 -15.40 18.33 -8.66
N ARG A 76 -14.31 19.08 -8.72
CA ARG A 76 -14.18 20.44 -8.24
C ARG A 76 -13.67 21.29 -9.39
N PRO A 77 -14.48 22.21 -9.94
CA PRO A 77 -13.96 23.16 -10.90
C PRO A 77 -12.75 23.87 -10.26
N PRO A 78 -11.70 24.21 -11.05
CA PRO A 78 -10.72 25.17 -10.59
C PRO A 78 -11.50 26.38 -10.10
N ILE A 79 -11.19 26.89 -8.90
CA ILE A 79 -11.72 28.19 -8.47
C ILE A 79 -11.10 29.18 -9.44
N GLN A 80 -11.84 29.47 -10.52
CA GLN A 80 -11.56 30.58 -11.38
C GLN A 80 -11.84 31.77 -10.49
N ASN A 81 -10.79 32.42 -9.98
CA ASN A 81 -10.93 33.78 -9.53
C ASN A 81 -11.45 34.50 -10.76
N ALA A 82 -12.74 34.82 -10.80
CA ALA A 82 -13.34 35.51 -11.92
C ALA A 82 -12.54 36.80 -12.09
N CYS A 83 -11.67 36.83 -13.10
CA CYS A 83 -10.99 38.06 -13.44
C CYS A 83 -12.10 39.01 -13.86
N VAL A 84 -12.31 40.06 -13.08
CA VAL A 84 -13.25 41.11 -13.44
C VAL A 84 -12.73 41.70 -14.74
N ALA A 85 -13.48 41.56 -15.82
CA ALA A 85 -13.10 42.13 -17.11
C ALA A 85 -12.99 43.66 -17.04
N ASP A 86 -13.61 44.29 -16.02
CA ASP A 86 -13.62 45.72 -15.80
C ASP A 86 -13.25 46.06 -14.34
N LYS A 87 -12.17 46.82 -14.15
CA LYS A 87 -11.59 47.14 -12.83
C LYS A 87 -12.47 48.06 -11.98
N HIS A 88 -13.48 48.68 -12.58
CA HIS A 88 -14.36 49.64 -11.93
C HIS A 88 -15.77 49.10 -11.65
N ARG A 89 -16.04 47.84 -11.99
CA ARG A 89 -17.33 47.21 -11.72
C ARG A 89 -17.33 46.55 -10.33
N PRO A 90 -18.27 46.92 -9.43
CA PRO A 90 -18.40 46.23 -8.15
C PRO A 90 -18.78 44.77 -8.36
N LEU A 91 -18.10 43.87 -7.65
CA LEU A 91 -18.40 42.43 -7.65
C LEU A 91 -19.48 42.12 -6.62
N GLU A 92 -20.53 41.44 -7.05
CA GLU A 92 -21.56 40.91 -6.14
C GLU A 92 -21.01 39.69 -5.40
N MET A 93 -20.85 39.81 -4.08
CA MET A 93 -20.40 38.75 -3.18
C MET A 93 -21.57 38.30 -2.29
N SER A 94 -21.73 36.99 -2.08
CA SER A 94 -22.79 36.48 -1.22
C SER A 94 -22.53 36.83 0.25
N ALA A 95 -23.53 37.37 0.95
CA ALA A 95 -23.51 37.62 2.39
C ALA A 95 -23.30 36.35 3.25
N LYS A 96 -23.41 35.15 2.66
CA LYS A 96 -23.15 33.86 3.33
C LYS A 96 -21.67 33.46 3.33
N ILE A 97 -20.79 34.22 2.66
CA ILE A 97 -19.36 33.95 2.66
C ILE A 97 -18.79 34.38 4.01
N ARG A 98 -18.33 33.40 4.80
CA ARG A 98 -17.71 33.67 6.09
C ARG A 98 -16.42 34.48 5.89
N VAL A 99 -16.35 35.66 6.51
CA VAL A 99 -15.14 36.48 6.52
C VAL A 99 -14.05 35.73 7.29
N PRO A 100 -12.86 35.50 6.71
CA PRO A 100 -11.76 34.92 7.47
C PRO A 100 -11.33 35.91 8.55
N PHE A 101 -11.35 35.47 9.81
CA PHE A 101 -10.82 36.26 10.91
C PHE A 101 -9.31 36.46 10.69
N LEU A 102 -8.86 37.71 10.63
CA LEU A 102 -7.44 38.03 10.57
C LEU A 102 -6.81 37.69 11.92
N ARG A 103 -6.25 36.47 12.05
CA ARG A 103 -5.49 36.09 13.24
C ARG A 103 -4.09 36.67 13.12
N GLN A 104 -3.73 37.60 13.99
CA GLN A 104 -2.33 38.00 14.16
C GLN A 104 -1.55 36.76 14.65
N VAL A 105 -0.75 36.17 13.77
CA VAL A 105 0.10 35.03 14.10
C VAL A 105 1.28 35.59 14.89
N VAL A 106 1.07 35.83 16.18
CA VAL A 106 2.18 36.03 17.12
C VAL A 106 2.98 34.72 17.11
N PRO A 107 4.31 34.74 16.92
CA PRO A 107 5.13 33.54 17.04
C PRO A 107 5.09 33.09 18.50
N ILE A 108 4.14 32.21 18.83
CA ILE A 108 4.10 31.55 20.13
C ILE A 108 5.27 30.57 20.13
N SER A 109 6.25 30.80 21.01
CA SER A 109 7.28 29.81 21.27
C SER A 109 6.57 28.54 21.76
N LYS A 110 6.72 27.45 20.99
CA LYS A 110 6.13 26.17 21.38
C LYS A 110 6.79 25.76 22.68
N LYS A 111 6.07 25.89 23.81
CA LYS A 111 6.50 25.33 25.09
C LYS A 111 6.74 23.84 24.87
N VAL A 112 8.00 23.43 24.85
CA VAL A 112 8.38 22.02 24.85
C VAL A 112 7.81 21.48 26.15
N ARG A 113 6.70 20.73 26.08
CA ARG A 113 6.22 19.98 27.24
C ARG A 113 7.41 19.15 27.71
N LYS A 114 7.91 19.41 28.92
CA LYS A 114 8.98 18.59 29.47
C LYS A 114 8.51 17.15 29.38
N LYS A 115 9.37 16.27 28.87
CA LYS A 115 9.17 14.82 28.87
C LYS A 115 9.23 14.28 30.31
N GLU A 116 8.53 14.89 31.26
CA GLU A 116 8.53 14.47 32.67
C GLU A 116 7.92 13.08 32.88
N PHE A 117 7.44 12.44 31.80
CA PHE A 117 6.93 11.08 31.77
C PHE A 117 7.76 10.13 30.89
N GLN A 118 9.04 10.42 30.69
CA GLN A 118 10.00 9.43 30.20
C GLN A 118 11.02 9.23 31.32
N ASP A 119 11.16 7.98 31.78
CA ASP A 119 12.25 7.46 32.65
C ASP A 119 11.84 6.90 34.03
N GLN A 120 10.55 6.65 34.31
CA GLN A 120 10.17 5.79 35.46
C GLN A 120 9.93 4.31 35.09
N HIS A 121 9.94 3.95 33.81
CA HIS A 121 9.86 2.53 33.39
C HIS A 121 11.24 1.84 33.33
N GLY A 122 12.11 2.13 34.30
CA GLY A 122 13.34 1.39 34.59
C GLY A 122 13.09 -0.07 35.05
N GLN A 123 11.84 -0.54 35.08
CA GLN A 123 11.49 -1.92 35.42
C GLN A 123 11.82 -2.95 34.32
N HIS A 124 12.53 -2.58 33.26
CA HIS A 124 13.05 -3.56 32.31
C HIS A 124 14.00 -4.58 32.97
N GLY A 125 14.66 -4.23 34.09
CA GLY A 125 15.45 -5.18 34.88
C GLY A 125 14.62 -6.29 35.55
N GLU A 126 13.36 -6.01 35.87
CA GLU A 126 12.46 -6.94 36.56
C GLU A 126 11.91 -8.01 35.61
N THR A 127 11.66 -7.67 34.35
CA THR A 127 11.19 -8.65 33.35
C THR A 127 12.17 -9.80 33.13
N LEU A 128 13.48 -9.49 33.07
CA LEU A 128 14.53 -10.50 32.92
C LEU A 128 14.70 -11.37 34.17
N SER A 129 14.49 -10.82 35.37
CA SER A 129 14.56 -11.58 36.63
C SER A 129 13.34 -12.51 36.78
N LEU A 130 12.15 -12.07 36.37
CA LEU A 130 10.93 -12.89 36.34
C LEU A 130 11.04 -14.04 35.34
N LEU A 131 11.58 -13.81 34.13
CA LEU A 131 11.84 -14.89 33.17
C LEU A 131 12.77 -15.97 33.73
N LYS A 132 13.84 -15.55 34.43
CA LYS A 132 14.76 -16.48 35.09
C LYS A 132 14.05 -17.28 36.18
N LEU A 133 13.14 -16.65 36.93
CA LEU A 133 12.37 -17.31 37.98
C LEU A 133 11.41 -18.37 37.40
N VAL A 134 10.65 -18.02 36.35
CA VAL A 134 9.73 -18.95 35.68
C VAL A 134 10.49 -20.13 35.07
N LYS A 135 11.65 -19.89 34.43
CA LYS A 135 12.52 -20.96 33.91
C LYS A 135 13.06 -21.87 35.02
N LYS A 136 13.36 -21.33 36.20
CA LYS A 136 13.77 -22.13 37.37
C LYS A 136 12.61 -22.98 37.90
N GLN A 137 11.40 -22.44 37.96
CA GLN A 137 10.21 -23.19 38.38
C GLN A 137 9.88 -24.32 37.39
N LEU A 138 10.01 -24.06 36.08
CA LEU A 138 9.80 -25.09 35.05
C LEU A 138 10.79 -26.25 35.15
N LYS A 139 12.02 -26.00 35.61
CA LYS A 139 13.00 -27.07 35.86
C LYS A 139 12.65 -27.93 37.08
N LYS A 140 11.87 -27.41 38.04
CA LYS A 140 11.49 -28.11 39.27
C LYS A 140 10.29 -29.04 39.06
N HIS A 141 9.31 -28.61 38.29
CA HIS A 141 8.11 -29.39 37.99
C HIS A 141 8.30 -30.11 36.65
N ARG A 142 8.38 -31.45 36.62
CA ARG A 142 8.61 -32.22 35.38
C ARG A 142 7.33 -32.51 34.59
N SER A 143 6.19 -32.65 35.26
CA SER A 143 4.90 -33.01 34.64
C SER A 143 3.74 -32.65 35.56
N GLY A 144 2.66 -32.10 35.01
CA GLY A 144 1.44 -31.74 35.72
C GLY A 144 0.80 -30.46 35.17
N GLU A 145 -0.41 -30.12 35.64
CA GLU A 145 -1.11 -28.89 35.22
C GLU A 145 -0.29 -27.62 35.50
N GLU A 146 0.47 -27.61 36.60
CA GLU A 146 1.34 -26.49 36.96
C GLU A 146 2.47 -26.29 35.95
N HIS A 147 3.06 -27.38 35.43
CA HIS A 147 4.09 -27.31 34.40
C HIS A 147 3.52 -26.74 33.09
N GLU A 148 2.31 -27.16 32.69
CA GLU A 148 1.65 -26.60 31.50
C GLU A 148 1.32 -25.11 31.68
N LYS A 149 0.80 -24.71 32.85
CA LYS A 149 0.53 -23.31 33.20
C LYS A 149 1.81 -22.48 33.13
N LEU A 150 2.92 -22.98 33.68
CA LEU A 150 4.24 -22.32 33.64
C LEU A 150 4.80 -22.26 32.21
N GLN A 151 4.63 -23.30 31.40
CA GLN A 151 5.08 -23.32 30.01
C GLN A 151 4.29 -22.31 29.15
N GLN A 152 2.97 -22.24 29.33
CA GLN A 152 2.14 -21.24 28.67
C GLN A 152 2.51 -19.81 29.11
N LEU A 153 2.78 -19.60 30.41
CA LEU A 153 3.22 -18.31 30.92
C LEU A 153 4.55 -17.90 30.28
N LEU A 154 5.52 -18.82 30.21
CA LEU A 154 6.81 -18.57 29.58
C LEU A 154 6.64 -18.18 28.11
N GLN A 155 5.83 -18.93 27.36
CA GLN A 155 5.55 -18.64 25.95
C GLN A 155 4.91 -17.25 25.78
N ARG A 156 3.95 -16.86 26.63
CA ARG A 156 3.32 -15.54 26.57
C ARG A 156 4.33 -14.43 26.85
N MET A 157 5.19 -14.60 27.86
CA MET A 157 6.23 -13.63 28.19
C MET A 157 7.23 -13.46 27.04
N GLU A 158 7.73 -14.56 26.47
CA GLU A 158 8.65 -14.51 25.33
C GLU A 158 8.01 -13.82 24.12
N GLN A 159 6.73 -14.07 23.85
CA GLN A 159 5.99 -13.38 22.79
C GLN A 159 5.85 -11.88 23.05
N GLN A 160 5.57 -11.48 24.29
CA GLN A 160 5.48 -10.07 24.66
C GLN A 160 6.82 -9.36 24.50
N GLU A 161 7.92 -9.96 24.94
CA GLU A 161 9.26 -9.40 24.79
C GLU A 161 9.65 -9.25 23.32
N MET A 162 9.45 -10.30 22.51
CA MET A 162 9.70 -10.23 21.06
C MET A 162 8.87 -9.12 20.40
N ALA A 163 7.58 -9.01 20.74
CA ALA A 163 6.72 -7.96 20.21
C ALA A 163 7.16 -6.55 20.65
N GLN A 164 7.67 -6.39 21.88
CA GLN A 164 8.23 -5.12 22.35
C GLN A 164 9.51 -4.76 21.61
N GLN A 165 10.42 -5.73 21.42
CA GLN A 165 11.67 -5.54 20.68
C GLN A 165 11.40 -5.16 19.22
N GLU A 166 10.50 -5.87 18.53
CA GLU A 166 10.10 -5.52 17.16
C GLU A 166 9.53 -4.10 17.07
N ARG A 167 8.71 -3.68 18.04
CA ARG A 167 8.18 -2.31 18.10
C ARG A 167 9.29 -1.27 18.28
N LYS A 168 10.24 -1.54 19.19
CA LYS A 168 11.39 -0.65 19.43
C LYS A 168 12.24 -0.51 18.16
N GLN A 169 12.59 -1.61 17.51
CA GLN A 169 13.33 -1.62 16.25
C GLN A 169 12.61 -0.84 15.15
N GLN A 170 11.29 -1.03 14.98
CA GLN A 170 10.51 -0.27 14.01
C GLN A 170 10.48 1.23 14.31
N GLN A 171 10.40 1.61 15.59
CA GLN A 171 10.47 3.01 16.02
C GLN A 171 11.83 3.62 15.72
N GLU A 172 12.91 2.91 16.04
CA GLU A 172 14.29 3.34 15.76
C GLU A 172 14.53 3.54 14.26
N LEU A 173 14.16 2.57 13.43
CA LEU A 173 14.25 2.67 11.97
C LEU A 173 13.44 3.87 11.44
N HIS A 174 12.23 4.07 11.94
CA HIS A 174 11.41 5.21 11.55
C HIS A 174 12.02 6.55 11.97
N LEU A 175 12.62 6.63 13.16
CA LEU A 175 13.32 7.81 13.63
C LEU A 175 14.57 8.10 12.80
N ALA A 176 15.36 7.08 12.46
CA ALA A 176 16.54 7.20 11.61
C ALA A 176 16.17 7.76 10.22
N LEU A 177 15.19 7.13 9.54
CA LEU A 177 14.69 7.62 8.25
C LEU A 177 14.15 9.06 8.33
N LYS A 178 13.55 9.44 9.46
CA LYS A 178 13.07 10.80 9.68
C LYS A 178 14.22 11.80 9.86
N GLN A 179 15.29 11.40 10.52
CA GLN A 179 16.49 12.22 10.70
C GLN A 179 17.21 12.44 9.36
N GLU A 180 17.41 11.38 8.58
CA GLU A 180 18.01 11.46 7.24
C GLU A 180 17.23 12.42 6.32
N ARG A 181 15.90 12.29 6.28
CA ARG A 181 15.05 13.20 5.49
C ARG A 181 15.17 14.65 5.96
N ARG A 182 15.32 14.89 7.26
CA ARG A 182 15.52 16.25 7.79
C ARG A 182 16.89 16.80 7.36
N ALA A 183 17.93 16.00 7.40
CA ALA A 183 19.27 16.38 6.93
C ALA A 183 19.26 16.74 5.44
N GLN A 184 18.60 15.94 4.60
CA GLN A 184 18.43 16.24 3.17
C GLN A 184 17.67 17.56 2.94
N ALA A 185 16.62 17.81 3.72
CA ALA A 185 15.87 19.06 3.64
C ALA A 185 16.72 20.27 4.10
N GLN A 186 17.57 20.11 5.11
CA GLN A 186 18.50 21.15 5.55
C GLN A 186 19.54 21.49 4.48
N GLN A 187 19.96 20.50 3.68
CA GLN A 187 20.83 20.68 2.53
C GLN A 187 20.12 21.33 1.32
N GLY A 188 18.81 21.59 1.41
CA GLY A 188 18.01 22.17 0.33
C GLY A 188 17.45 21.16 -0.68
N HIS A 189 17.70 19.86 -0.50
CA HIS A 189 17.07 18.82 -1.31
C HIS A 189 15.61 18.62 -0.88
N ARG A 190 14.76 18.17 -1.82
CA ARG A 190 13.37 17.80 -1.55
C ARG A 190 13.29 16.29 -1.26
N PRO A 191 13.14 15.86 0.01
CA PRO A 191 13.17 14.44 0.33
C PRO A 191 12.00 13.69 -0.31
N TYR A 192 12.27 12.54 -0.90
CA TYR A 192 11.24 11.69 -1.51
C TYR A 192 10.55 10.82 -0.45
N PHE A 193 9.22 10.80 -0.47
CA PHE A 193 8.42 9.95 0.40
C PHE A 193 7.83 8.79 -0.40
N LEU A 194 8.32 7.59 -0.12
CA LEU A 194 7.74 6.36 -0.65
C LEU A 194 6.25 6.27 -0.32
N LYS A 195 5.44 5.82 -1.28
CA LYS A 195 4.01 5.59 -1.05
C LYS A 195 3.82 4.47 -0.03
N LYS A 196 2.70 4.50 0.68
CA LYS A 196 2.36 3.43 1.65
C LYS A 196 2.29 2.04 1.00
N SER A 197 1.88 1.95 -0.27
CA SER A 197 1.86 0.69 -1.03
C SER A 197 3.26 0.15 -1.27
N GLU A 198 4.19 1.01 -1.68
CA GLU A 198 5.59 0.66 -1.95
C GLU A 198 6.29 0.24 -0.65
N GLN A 199 6.09 0.99 0.45
CA GLN A 199 6.59 0.60 1.77
C GLN A 199 6.12 -0.79 2.20
N ARG A 200 4.84 -1.13 1.94
CA ARG A 200 4.31 -2.47 2.24
C ARG A 200 4.94 -3.54 1.36
N GLN A 201 5.18 -3.27 0.09
CA GLN A 201 5.85 -4.21 -0.82
C GLN A 201 7.30 -4.49 -0.36
N LEU A 202 8.04 -3.45 0.03
CA LEU A 202 9.40 -3.59 0.59
C LEU A 202 9.39 -4.45 1.87
N ALA A 203 8.51 -4.13 2.83
CA ALA A 203 8.38 -4.90 4.06
C ALA A 203 7.96 -6.37 3.81
N LEU A 204 7.11 -6.62 2.80
CA LEU A 204 6.74 -7.98 2.40
C LEU A 204 7.92 -8.72 1.77
N ALA A 205 8.73 -8.04 0.95
CA ALA A 205 9.91 -8.62 0.33
C ALA A 205 10.99 -8.98 1.37
N GLU A 206 11.20 -8.13 2.38
CA GLU A 206 12.11 -8.42 3.50
C GLU A 206 11.64 -9.65 4.30
N LYS A 207 10.37 -9.68 4.72
CA LYS A 207 9.79 -10.84 5.41
C LYS A 207 9.87 -12.11 4.59
N PHE A 208 9.69 -12.02 3.27
CA PHE A 208 9.86 -13.17 2.37
C PHE A 208 11.29 -13.69 2.37
N LYS A 209 12.30 -12.80 2.32
CA LYS A 209 13.71 -13.16 2.40
C LYS A 209 14.04 -13.83 3.74
N GLU A 210 13.54 -13.31 4.85
CA GLU A 210 13.70 -13.91 6.20
C GLU A 210 13.08 -15.31 6.30
N LEU A 211 11.85 -15.48 5.78
CA LEU A 211 11.17 -16.78 5.77
C LEU A 211 11.86 -17.79 4.87
N LYS A 212 12.43 -17.34 3.74
CA LYS A 212 13.23 -18.17 2.84
C LYS A 212 14.54 -18.60 3.51
N ARG A 213 15.26 -17.67 4.16
CA ARG A 213 16.47 -17.96 4.95
C ARG A 213 16.21 -18.98 6.06
N SER A 214 15.10 -18.83 6.77
CA SER A 214 14.71 -19.74 7.87
C SER A 214 14.05 -21.04 7.40
N LYS A 215 13.88 -21.28 6.09
CA LYS A 215 13.20 -22.44 5.50
C LYS A 215 11.75 -22.66 6.00
N LYS A 216 11.11 -21.61 6.54
CA LYS A 216 9.73 -21.65 7.07
C LYS A 216 8.67 -21.19 6.06
N LEU A 217 9.10 -20.84 4.83
CA LEU A 217 8.24 -20.26 3.79
C LEU A 217 7.08 -21.18 3.39
N GLU A 218 7.36 -22.45 3.08
CA GLU A 218 6.32 -23.39 2.63
C GLU A 218 5.23 -23.61 3.69
N ASN A 219 5.62 -23.74 4.95
CA ASN A 219 4.71 -23.85 6.08
C ASN A 219 3.86 -22.57 6.27
N PHE A 220 4.43 -21.40 6.01
CA PHE A 220 3.68 -20.14 6.05
C PHE A 220 2.65 -20.07 4.92
N LEU A 221 3.05 -20.43 3.69
CA LEU A 221 2.17 -20.45 2.52
C LEU A 221 1.04 -21.47 2.68
N SER A 222 1.32 -22.69 3.15
CA SER A 222 0.29 -23.70 3.38
C SER A 222 -0.76 -23.22 4.40
N ARG A 223 -0.31 -22.66 5.54
CA ARG A 223 -1.20 -22.05 6.55
C ARG A 223 -1.96 -20.84 6.02
N LYS A 224 -1.38 -20.07 5.10
CA LYS A 224 -2.04 -18.92 4.46
C LYS A 224 -3.11 -19.39 3.47
N ARG A 225 -2.80 -20.37 2.62
CA ARG A 225 -3.75 -21.01 1.68
C ARG A 225 -4.94 -21.59 2.44
N ARG A 226 -4.73 -22.34 3.53
CA ARG A 226 -5.82 -22.88 4.37
C ARG A 226 -6.72 -21.79 4.96
N ARG A 227 -6.14 -20.70 5.48
CA ARG A 227 -6.90 -19.56 6.03
C ARG A 227 -7.66 -18.80 4.95
N ASN A 228 -7.08 -18.64 3.76
CA ASN A 228 -7.75 -18.01 2.63
C ASN A 228 -8.92 -18.88 2.13
N ALA A 229 -8.70 -20.18 1.93
CA ALA A 229 -9.76 -21.12 1.53
C ALA A 229 -10.96 -21.10 2.50
N GLY A 230 -10.70 -21.02 3.81
CA GLY A 230 -11.77 -20.87 4.82
C GLY A 230 -12.52 -19.54 4.74
N LYS A 231 -11.89 -18.46 4.28
CA LYS A 231 -12.55 -17.17 4.00
C LYS A 231 -13.33 -17.21 2.69
N ASP A 232 -12.71 -17.76 1.65
CA ASP A 232 -13.31 -17.87 0.32
C ASP A 232 -14.58 -18.72 0.37
N ARG A 233 -14.59 -19.80 1.18
CA ARG A 233 -15.78 -20.62 1.45
C ARG A 233 -16.96 -19.83 2.01
N ARG A 234 -16.73 -18.73 2.76
CA ARG A 234 -17.82 -17.88 3.27
C ARG A 234 -18.49 -17.06 2.16
N HIS A 235 -17.77 -16.83 1.07
CA HIS A 235 -18.24 -16.06 -0.08
C HIS A 235 -18.68 -16.94 -1.25
N LEU A 236 -18.63 -18.26 -1.08
CA LEU A 236 -19.21 -19.22 -2.01
C LEU A 236 -20.66 -19.48 -1.61
N PRO A 237 -21.58 -19.63 -2.57
CA PRO A 237 -22.93 -20.09 -2.24
C PRO A 237 -22.82 -21.46 -1.56
N LEU A 238 -23.54 -21.63 -0.45
CA LEU A 238 -23.71 -22.95 0.16
C LEU A 238 -24.51 -23.78 -0.85
N SER A 239 -23.92 -24.82 -1.40
CA SER A 239 -24.65 -25.83 -2.15
C SER A 239 -25.72 -26.40 -1.21
N LYS A 240 -27.00 -26.12 -1.53
CA LYS A 240 -28.14 -26.77 -0.88
C LYS A 240 -28.27 -28.15 -1.53
N GLU A 241 -27.72 -29.15 -0.89
CA GLU A 241 -28.04 -30.56 -1.10
C GLU A 241 -28.50 -31.13 0.24
#